data_AF-A0A812C4M5-F1
#
_entry.id   AF-A0A812C4M5-F1
#
_cell.length_a   1.000
_cell.length_b   1.000
_cell.length_c   1.000
_cell.angle_alpha   90.00
_cell.angle_beta   90.00
_cell.angle_gamma   90.00
#
_symmetry.space_group_name_H-M   'P 1'
#
loop_
_entity.id
_entity.type
_entity.pdbx_description
1 polymer ?
#
loop_
_entity_poly.entity_id
_entity_poly.type
_entity_poly.pdbx_seq_one_letter_code
_entity_poly.pdbx_strand_id
1 'polypeptide(L)'
;MRSGPFTITLNAVDQSRSKICSTIKWRISYKEGHIEYMYKSLFIYTYIHIYLSIYLSIYLSIYLSIYLSLSLSIYIYIFAPYLSHLYFFSFLFFSLTFFILFFTFFFLFFWVVFFTFFSLFFCYFFPFFSFHLLFSFTFFSLFFLFYFFILIFPFTFFFHLLSSRLHFLLCFFSILLFSFTFLFTFFFLFQILFSFHLPSLSFLLLSYFGLHFFLSISFTFISFTLFSLL
;
A
#
# COMPACT_ATOMS: atom_id res chain seq x y z
N MET A 1 -89.08 83.26 -3.65
CA MET A 1 -88.67 82.10 -4.48
C MET A 1 -88.04 81.06 -3.55
N ARG A 2 -88.72 79.93 -3.30
CA ARG A 2 -88.21 78.83 -2.45
C ARG A 2 -87.10 78.11 -3.21
N SER A 3 -85.87 78.18 -2.72
CA SER A 3 -84.83 77.21 -3.06
C SER A 3 -85.30 75.85 -2.55
N GLY A 4 -85.57 74.92 -3.47
CA GLY A 4 -86.05 73.58 -3.14
C GLY A 4 -84.98 72.76 -2.41
N PRO A 5 -85.38 71.73 -1.64
CA PRO A 5 -84.48 70.86 -0.86
C PRO A 5 -83.46 70.07 -1.70
N PHE A 6 -83.61 70.03 -3.02
CA PHE A 6 -82.73 69.32 -3.96
C PHE A 6 -81.31 69.90 -4.08
N THR A 7 -81.11 71.21 -3.85
CA THR A 7 -79.77 71.82 -3.93
C THR A 7 -78.90 71.53 -2.72
N ILE A 8 -79.51 71.32 -1.55
CA ILE A 8 -78.80 70.98 -0.31
C ILE A 8 -78.33 69.51 -0.37
N THR A 9 -79.13 68.62 -0.95
CA THR A 9 -78.76 67.21 -1.13
C THR A 9 -77.67 67.01 -2.18
N LEU A 10 -77.66 67.78 -3.27
CA LEU A 10 -76.58 67.71 -4.28
C LEU A 10 -75.23 68.19 -3.71
N ASN A 11 -75.21 69.32 -3.01
CA ASN A 11 -73.98 69.84 -2.40
C ASN A 11 -73.40 68.90 -1.33
N ALA A 12 -74.26 68.24 -0.53
CA ALA A 12 -73.80 67.27 0.47
C ALA A 12 -73.19 66.01 -0.18
N VAL A 13 -73.78 65.53 -1.28
CA VAL A 13 -73.24 64.40 -2.05
C VAL A 13 -71.91 64.78 -2.71
N ASP A 14 -71.79 65.96 -3.30
CA ASP A 14 -70.55 66.42 -3.93
C ASP A 14 -69.42 66.65 -2.91
N GLN A 15 -69.73 67.17 -1.72
CA GLN A 15 -68.77 67.33 -0.65
C GLN A 15 -68.29 65.98 -0.07
N SER A 16 -69.18 65.00 0.02
CA SER A 16 -68.82 63.63 0.42
C SER A 16 -67.93 62.94 -0.63
N ARG A 17 -68.23 63.09 -1.93
CA ARG A 17 -67.41 62.59 -3.03
C ARG A 17 -66.02 63.21 -3.06
N SER A 18 -65.91 64.52 -2.85
CA SER A 18 -64.64 65.24 -2.74
C SER A 18 -63.76 64.69 -1.60
N LYS A 19 -64.37 64.43 -0.43
CA LYS A 19 -63.67 63.90 0.74
C LYS A 19 -63.22 62.44 0.55
N ILE A 20 -64.05 61.62 -0.10
CA ILE A 20 -63.69 60.24 -0.46
C ILE A 20 -62.55 60.25 -1.49
N CYS A 21 -62.63 61.11 -2.51
CA CYS A 21 -61.63 61.23 -3.56
C CYS A 21 -60.26 61.66 -2.99
N SER A 22 -60.22 62.65 -2.10
CA SER A 22 -58.97 63.08 -1.46
C SER A 22 -58.39 61.97 -0.56
N THR A 23 -59.22 61.26 0.21
CA THR A 23 -58.76 60.17 1.08
C THR A 23 -58.19 58.99 0.28
N ILE A 24 -58.82 58.63 -0.84
CA ILE A 24 -58.32 57.59 -1.76
C ILE A 24 -56.99 58.03 -2.38
N LYS A 25 -56.89 59.29 -2.83
CA LYS A 25 -55.66 59.84 -3.42
C LYS A 25 -54.49 59.82 -2.42
N TRP A 26 -54.73 60.18 -1.16
CA TRP A 26 -53.75 60.08 -0.09
C TRP A 26 -53.32 58.64 0.19
N ARG A 27 -54.26 57.68 0.25
CA ARG A 27 -53.91 56.27 0.44
C ARG A 27 -53.07 55.70 -0.69
N ILE A 28 -53.40 56.04 -1.94
CA ILE A 28 -52.64 55.58 -3.12
C ILE A 28 -51.22 56.14 -3.07
N SER A 29 -51.08 57.46 -2.88
CA SER A 29 -49.77 58.13 -2.80
C SER A 29 -48.91 57.61 -1.64
N TYR A 30 -49.51 57.34 -0.47
CA TYR A 30 -48.80 56.74 0.67
C TYR A 30 -48.33 55.31 0.36
N LYS A 31 -49.18 54.51 -0.28
CA LYS A 31 -48.86 53.12 -0.63
C LYS A 31 -47.76 53.04 -1.70
N GLU A 32 -47.80 53.91 -2.70
CA GLU A 32 -46.77 54.03 -3.73
C GLU A 32 -45.42 54.45 -3.13
N GLY A 33 -45.39 55.49 -2.28
CA GLY A 33 -44.18 55.91 -1.58
C GLY A 33 -43.59 54.78 -0.71
N HIS A 34 -44.43 54.06 0.05
CA HIS A 34 -43.98 52.93 0.86
C HIS A 34 -43.34 51.80 0.03
N ILE A 35 -43.90 51.50 -1.15
CA ILE A 35 -43.35 50.49 -2.06
C ILE A 35 -41.99 50.93 -2.61
N GLU A 36 -41.84 52.22 -2.96
CA GLU A 36 -40.58 52.77 -3.46
C GLU A 36 -39.46 52.72 -2.40
N TYR A 37 -39.76 53.09 -1.15
CA TYR A 37 -38.81 52.97 -0.04
C TYR A 37 -38.42 51.51 0.23
N MET A 38 -39.39 50.60 0.21
CA MET A 38 -39.12 49.16 0.35
C MET A 38 -38.19 48.67 -0.75
N TYR A 39 -38.47 48.99 -2.02
CA TYR A 39 -37.63 48.57 -3.14
C TYR A 39 -36.20 49.12 -3.04
N LYS A 40 -36.05 50.41 -2.70
CA LYS A 40 -34.74 51.05 -2.54
C LYS A 40 -33.93 50.44 -1.40
N SER A 41 -34.58 50.17 -0.27
CA SER A 41 -33.92 49.53 0.88
C SER A 41 -33.44 48.10 0.57
N LEU A 42 -34.27 47.33 -0.14
CA LEU A 42 -33.97 45.96 -0.53
C LEU A 42 -32.84 45.92 -1.57
N PHE A 43 -32.84 46.85 -2.53
CA PHE A 43 -31.76 47.00 -3.50
C PHE A 43 -30.41 47.32 -2.82
N ILE A 44 -30.38 48.30 -1.90
CA ILE A 44 -29.15 48.66 -1.17
C ILE A 44 -28.67 47.48 -0.31
N TYR A 45 -29.58 46.82 0.40
CA TYR A 45 -29.25 45.66 1.23
C TYR A 45 -28.62 44.55 0.39
N THR A 46 -29.27 44.15 -0.72
CA THR A 46 -28.74 43.10 -1.61
C THR A 46 -27.39 43.49 -2.21
N TYR A 47 -27.22 44.73 -2.66
CA TYR A 47 -25.96 45.20 -3.23
C TYR A 47 -24.80 45.11 -2.21
N ILE A 48 -25.00 45.61 -0.99
CA ILE A 48 -23.99 45.53 0.08
C ILE A 48 -23.68 44.08 0.43
N HIS A 49 -24.72 43.25 0.56
CA HIS A 49 -24.55 41.85 0.95
C HIS A 49 -23.78 41.05 -0.11
N ILE A 50 -24.07 41.29 -1.40
CA ILE A 50 -23.35 40.68 -2.52
C ILE A 50 -21.89 41.16 -2.51
N TYR A 51 -21.65 42.47 -2.42
CA TYR A 51 -20.29 43.01 -2.41
C TYR A 51 -19.45 42.45 -1.25
N LEU A 52 -20.02 42.43 -0.04
CA LEU A 52 -19.35 41.91 1.15
C LEU A 52 -19.09 40.40 1.04
N SER A 53 -20.07 39.63 0.54
CA SER A 53 -19.91 38.19 0.35
C SER A 53 -18.80 37.87 -0.65
N ILE A 54 -18.71 38.63 -1.75
CA ILE A 54 -17.66 38.47 -2.75
C ILE A 54 -16.31 38.83 -2.13
N TYR A 55 -16.19 39.99 -1.48
CA TYR A 55 -14.94 40.41 -0.84
C TYR A 55 -14.44 39.37 0.19
N LEU A 56 -15.34 38.89 1.05
CA LEU A 56 -15.00 37.90 2.08
C LEU A 56 -14.63 36.55 1.46
N SER A 57 -15.36 36.10 0.43
CA SER A 57 -15.05 34.84 -0.27
C SER A 57 -13.66 34.89 -0.92
N ILE A 58 -13.32 36.02 -1.55
CA ILE A 58 -12.01 36.24 -2.16
C ILE A 58 -10.93 36.25 -1.07
N TYR A 59 -11.10 37.03 -0.01
CA TYR A 59 -10.13 37.09 1.09
C TYR A 59 -9.88 35.71 1.71
N LEU A 60 -10.95 34.96 1.99
CA LEU A 60 -10.85 33.63 2.59
C LEU A 60 -10.20 32.63 1.64
N SER A 61 -10.54 32.67 0.34
CA SER A 61 -9.93 31.79 -0.66
C SER A 61 -8.42 32.04 -0.82
N ILE A 62 -8.01 33.31 -0.76
CA ILE A 62 -6.60 33.70 -0.82
C ILE A 62 -5.88 33.23 0.45
N TYR A 63 -6.45 33.49 1.62
CA TYR A 63 -5.84 33.04 2.88
C TYR A 63 -5.69 31.51 2.93
N LEU A 64 -6.74 30.78 2.55
CA LEU A 64 -6.72 29.32 2.56
C LEU A 64 -5.73 28.74 1.53
N SER A 65 -5.66 29.32 0.33
CA SER A 65 -4.71 28.87 -0.69
C SER A 65 -3.26 29.12 -0.28
N ILE A 66 -2.96 30.25 0.38
CA ILE A 66 -1.64 30.53 0.93
C ILE A 66 -1.31 29.55 2.06
N TYR A 67 -2.23 29.32 3.00
CA TYR A 67 -2.01 28.39 4.10
C TYR A 67 -1.77 26.96 3.59
N LEU A 68 -2.60 26.50 2.65
CA LEU A 68 -2.49 25.16 2.08
C LEU A 68 -1.17 25.00 1.31
N SER A 69 -0.80 25.97 0.46
CA SER A 69 0.46 25.92 -0.29
C SER A 69 1.69 25.93 0.61
N LEU A 70 1.69 26.73 1.69
CA LEU A 70 2.76 26.73 2.68
C LEU A 70 2.82 25.39 3.42
N SER A 71 1.68 24.87 3.87
CA SER A 71 1.65 23.57 4.56
C SER A 71 2.16 22.43 3.68
N LEU A 72 1.78 22.41 2.40
CA LEU A 72 2.17 21.37 1.46
C LEU A 72 3.65 21.49 1.08
N SER A 73 4.16 22.72 0.89
CA SER A 73 5.58 22.94 0.59
C SER A 73 6.49 22.54 1.74
N ILE A 74 6.11 22.86 2.99
CA ILE A 74 6.83 22.40 4.20
C ILE A 74 6.80 20.88 4.29
N TYR A 75 5.62 20.27 4.09
CA TYR A 75 5.47 18.82 4.12
C TYR A 75 6.37 18.14 3.07
N ILE A 76 6.32 18.59 1.82
CA ILE A 76 7.15 18.02 0.74
C ILE A 76 8.64 18.21 1.05
N TYR A 77 9.05 19.41 1.47
CA TYR A 77 10.47 19.70 1.73
C TYR A 77 11.06 18.83 2.84
N ILE A 78 10.28 18.52 3.88
CA ILE A 78 10.74 17.70 5.00
C ILE A 78 10.61 16.20 4.70
N PHE A 79 9.45 15.77 4.21
CA PHE A 79 9.15 14.34 4.06
C PHE A 79 9.76 13.73 2.79
N ALA A 80 9.84 14.47 1.67
CA ALA A 80 10.40 13.92 0.43
C ALA A 80 11.85 13.41 0.56
N PRO A 81 12.81 14.16 1.15
CA PRO A 81 14.18 13.66 1.31
C PRO A 81 14.27 12.50 2.31
N TYR A 82 13.44 12.50 3.36
CA TYR A 82 13.43 11.41 4.34
C TYR A 82 12.92 10.11 3.70
N LEU A 83 11.84 10.22 2.93
CA LEU A 83 11.23 9.11 2.22
C LEU A 83 12.19 8.57 1.15
N SER A 84 12.83 9.43 0.35
CA SER A 84 13.81 9.00 -0.66
C SER A 84 15.04 8.33 -0.03
N HIS A 85 15.52 8.84 1.10
CA HIS A 85 16.60 8.23 1.87
C HIS A 85 16.21 6.83 2.37
N LEU A 86 15.02 6.67 2.95
CA LEU A 86 14.52 5.35 3.37
C LEU A 86 14.43 4.38 2.18
N TYR A 87 13.91 4.83 1.03
CA TYR A 87 13.86 3.99 -0.17
C TYR A 87 15.25 3.59 -0.64
N PHE A 88 16.21 4.52 -0.67
CA PHE A 88 17.59 4.23 -1.04
C PHE A 88 18.25 3.20 -0.11
N PHE A 89 18.12 3.38 1.21
CA PHE A 89 18.64 2.42 2.19
C PHE A 89 17.98 1.05 2.06
N SER A 90 16.67 1.01 1.87
CA SER A 90 15.94 -0.25 1.65
C SER A 90 16.41 -0.98 0.38
N PHE A 91 16.67 -0.22 -0.69
CA PHE A 91 17.18 -0.75 -1.95
C PHE A 91 18.61 -1.31 -1.80
N LEU A 92 19.50 -0.56 -1.15
CA LEU A 92 20.88 -0.99 -0.93
C LEU A 92 20.91 -2.27 -0.09
N PHE A 93 20.17 -2.28 1.01
CA PHE A 93 20.04 -3.45 1.88
C PHE A 93 19.51 -4.66 1.10
N PHE A 94 18.46 -4.48 0.29
CA PHE A 94 17.95 -5.53 -0.59
C PHE A 94 19.01 -6.04 -1.57
N SER A 95 19.70 -5.13 -2.28
CA SER A 95 20.75 -5.49 -3.22
C SER A 95 21.87 -6.29 -2.54
N LEU A 96 22.27 -5.89 -1.33
CA LEU A 96 23.28 -6.60 -0.54
C LEU A 96 22.80 -8.02 -0.18
N THR A 97 21.55 -8.17 0.25
CA THR A 97 21.01 -9.50 0.57
C THR A 97 20.99 -10.41 -0.63
N PHE A 98 20.51 -9.93 -1.77
CA PHE A 98 20.48 -10.69 -3.01
C PHE A 98 21.90 -11.11 -3.44
N PHE A 99 22.86 -10.19 -3.33
CA PHE A 99 24.26 -10.49 -3.59
C PHE A 99 24.79 -11.60 -2.67
N ILE A 100 24.61 -11.49 -1.35
CA ILE A 100 25.05 -12.51 -0.39
C ILE A 100 24.40 -13.86 -0.70
N LEU A 101 23.09 -13.88 -0.98
CA LEU A 101 22.35 -15.08 -1.36
C LEU A 101 22.94 -15.75 -2.60
N PHE A 102 23.20 -14.96 -3.65
CA PHE A 102 23.78 -15.45 -4.90
C PHE A 102 25.16 -16.08 -4.69
N PHE A 103 26.06 -15.39 -3.99
CA PHE A 103 27.39 -15.91 -3.70
C PHE A 103 27.34 -17.15 -2.81
N THR A 104 26.45 -17.16 -1.82
CA THR A 104 26.31 -18.31 -0.91
C THR A 104 25.78 -19.53 -1.65
N PHE A 105 24.80 -19.35 -2.55
CA PHE A 105 24.30 -20.41 -3.40
C PHE A 105 25.40 -21.02 -4.26
N PHE A 106 26.20 -20.17 -4.92
CA PHE A 106 27.29 -20.63 -5.78
C PHE A 106 28.41 -21.34 -5.01
N PHE A 107 28.78 -20.81 -3.83
CA PHE A 107 29.73 -21.46 -2.94
C PHE A 107 29.23 -22.83 -2.49
N LEU A 108 27.96 -22.92 -2.07
CA LEU A 108 27.34 -24.16 -1.63
C LEU A 108 27.27 -25.19 -2.78
N PHE A 109 26.96 -24.75 -4.00
CA PHE A 109 26.98 -25.59 -5.19
C PHE A 109 28.37 -26.21 -5.43
N PHE A 110 29.42 -25.40 -5.47
CA PHE A 110 30.77 -25.91 -5.68
C PHE A 110 31.29 -26.78 -4.54
N TRP A 111 30.97 -26.39 -3.30
CA TRP A 111 31.26 -27.21 -2.13
C TRP A 111 30.66 -28.61 -2.31
N VAL A 112 29.37 -28.70 -2.62
CA VAL A 112 28.68 -29.96 -2.88
C VAL A 112 29.34 -30.79 -3.99
N VAL A 113 29.66 -30.18 -5.14
CA VAL A 113 30.30 -30.88 -6.27
C VAL A 113 31.68 -31.40 -5.90
N PHE A 114 32.51 -30.58 -5.24
CA PHE A 114 33.84 -30.97 -4.82
C PHE A 114 33.82 -32.15 -3.85
N PHE A 115 32.96 -32.08 -2.82
CA PHE A 115 32.89 -33.11 -1.80
C PHE A 115 32.23 -34.40 -2.29
N THR A 116 31.25 -34.33 -3.20
CA THR A 116 30.70 -35.53 -3.83
C THR A 116 31.76 -36.27 -4.63
N PHE A 117 32.55 -35.57 -5.45
CA PHE A 117 33.68 -36.16 -6.16
C PHE A 117 34.72 -36.77 -5.19
N PHE A 118 35.10 -36.03 -4.15
CA PHE A 118 36.05 -36.51 -3.15
C PHE A 118 35.52 -37.75 -2.41
N SER A 119 34.25 -37.76 -2.01
CA SER A 119 33.62 -38.92 -1.36
C SER A 119 33.61 -40.16 -2.26
N LEU A 120 33.31 -40.00 -3.56
CA LEU A 120 33.33 -41.09 -4.53
C LEU A 120 34.73 -41.69 -4.68
N PHE A 121 35.76 -40.83 -4.74
CA PHE A 121 37.15 -41.25 -4.78
C PHE A 121 37.52 -42.09 -3.54
N PHE A 122 37.21 -41.59 -2.33
CA PHE A 122 37.52 -42.33 -1.09
C PHE A 122 36.70 -43.62 -0.94
N CYS A 123 35.43 -43.64 -1.35
CA CYS A 123 34.64 -44.87 -1.37
C CYS A 123 35.24 -45.93 -2.29
N TYR A 124 35.81 -45.52 -3.43
CA TYR A 124 36.43 -46.42 -4.39
C TYR A 124 37.76 -47.01 -3.88
N PHE A 125 38.63 -46.18 -3.29
CA PHE A 125 39.96 -46.62 -2.86
C PHE A 125 40.03 -47.14 -1.41
N PHE A 126 39.19 -46.63 -0.50
CA PHE A 126 39.26 -46.88 0.95
C PHE A 126 37.86 -47.05 1.58
N PRO A 127 37.19 -48.20 1.36
CA PRO A 127 35.80 -48.39 1.77
C PRO A 127 35.57 -48.26 3.29
N PHE A 128 36.53 -48.67 4.13
CA PHE A 128 36.40 -48.56 5.60
C PHE A 128 36.58 -47.13 6.13
N PHE A 129 37.32 -46.26 5.45
CA PHE A 129 37.57 -44.88 5.89
C PHE A 129 36.47 -43.89 5.43
N SER A 130 35.64 -44.33 4.49
CA SER A 130 34.59 -43.53 3.86
C SER A 130 33.52 -43.03 4.85
N PHE A 131 33.10 -43.86 5.80
CA PHE A 131 31.99 -43.54 6.70
C PHE A 131 32.27 -42.31 7.57
N HIS A 132 33.48 -42.21 8.14
CA HIS A 132 33.82 -41.11 9.05
C HIS A 132 33.95 -39.77 8.31
N LEU A 133 34.40 -39.81 7.06
CA LEU A 133 34.49 -38.68 6.14
C LEU A 133 33.10 -38.23 5.66
N LEU A 134 32.20 -39.19 5.41
CA LEU A 134 30.81 -38.89 5.07
C LEU A 134 30.07 -38.24 6.25
N PHE A 135 30.21 -38.77 7.46
CA PHE A 135 29.55 -38.22 8.65
C PHE A 135 29.98 -36.78 8.95
N SER A 136 31.28 -36.50 9.00
CA SER A 136 31.81 -35.16 9.27
C SER A 136 31.33 -34.13 8.23
N PHE A 137 31.21 -34.56 6.98
CA PHE A 137 30.74 -33.73 5.89
C PHE A 137 29.24 -33.41 5.99
N THR A 138 28.39 -34.39 6.31
CA THR A 138 26.94 -34.12 6.53
C THR A 138 26.73 -33.10 7.65
N PHE A 139 27.48 -33.22 8.74
CA PHE A 139 27.45 -32.27 9.85
C PHE A 139 27.87 -30.85 9.42
N PHE A 140 28.97 -30.73 8.65
CA PHE A 140 29.43 -29.43 8.14
C PHE A 140 28.40 -28.79 7.18
N SER A 141 27.76 -29.59 6.31
CA SER A 141 26.73 -29.10 5.41
C SER A 141 25.47 -28.59 6.14
N LEU A 142 25.06 -29.28 7.22
CA LEU A 142 23.96 -28.85 8.08
C LEU A 142 24.30 -27.57 8.85
N PHE A 143 25.54 -27.44 9.33
CA PHE A 143 26.00 -26.24 10.03
C PHE A 143 25.96 -25.01 9.10
N PHE A 144 26.42 -25.14 7.86
CA PHE A 144 26.40 -24.06 6.88
C PHE A 144 24.96 -23.64 6.52
N LEU A 145 24.05 -24.61 6.41
CA LEU A 145 22.63 -24.38 6.17
C LEU A 145 21.98 -23.65 7.35
N PHE A 146 22.27 -24.06 8.57
CA PHE A 146 21.78 -23.41 9.78
C PHE A 146 22.26 -21.96 9.88
N TYR A 147 23.55 -21.73 9.61
CA TYR A 147 24.12 -20.39 9.56
C TYR A 147 23.43 -19.50 8.51
N PHE A 148 23.18 -20.06 7.32
CA PHE A 148 22.46 -19.36 6.26
C PHE A 148 21.01 -19.03 6.64
N PHE A 149 20.31 -19.95 7.30
CA PHE A 149 18.95 -19.72 7.76
C PHE A 149 18.88 -18.61 8.82
N ILE A 150 19.80 -18.61 9.79
CA ILE A 150 19.96 -17.52 10.76
C ILE A 150 20.24 -16.20 10.04
N LEU A 151 21.09 -16.24 9.00
CA LEU A 151 21.44 -15.04 8.25
C LEU A 151 20.24 -14.49 7.49
N ILE A 152 19.32 -15.29 6.95
CA ILE A 152 18.17 -14.80 6.16
C ILE A 152 16.95 -14.42 7.00
N PHE A 153 16.69 -15.16 8.07
CA PHE A 153 15.48 -15.01 8.89
C PHE A 153 15.15 -13.55 9.29
N PRO A 154 16.10 -12.74 9.80
CA PRO A 154 15.80 -11.36 10.17
C PRO A 154 15.44 -10.48 8.95
N PHE A 155 15.97 -10.79 7.77
CA PHE A 155 15.67 -10.06 6.54
C PHE A 155 14.25 -10.36 6.05
N THR A 156 13.82 -11.61 6.10
CA THR A 156 12.44 -11.98 5.72
C THR A 156 11.40 -11.28 6.59
N PHE A 157 11.64 -11.17 7.91
CA PHE A 157 10.75 -10.47 8.83
C PHE A 157 10.70 -8.95 8.55
N PHE A 158 11.86 -8.33 8.33
CA PHE A 158 11.95 -6.90 8.02
C PHE A 158 11.19 -6.53 6.73
N PHE A 159 11.30 -7.35 5.67
CA PHE A 159 10.64 -7.09 4.39
C PHE A 159 9.15 -7.43 4.38
N HIS A 160 8.69 -8.36 5.21
CA HIS A 160 7.25 -8.61 5.39
C HIS A 160 6.51 -7.33 5.81
N LEU A 161 7.15 -6.45 6.57
CA LEU A 161 6.57 -5.17 7.01
C LEU A 161 6.61 -4.08 5.92
N LEU A 162 7.48 -4.20 4.90
CA LEU A 162 7.78 -3.12 3.95
C LEU A 162 7.17 -3.32 2.56
N SER A 163 7.04 -4.57 2.06
CA SER A 163 6.47 -4.85 0.73
C SER A 163 6.18 -6.35 0.48
N SER A 164 4.96 -6.67 0.07
CA SER A 164 4.52 -8.06 -0.22
C SER A 164 5.27 -8.70 -1.39
N ARG A 165 5.63 -7.92 -2.42
CA ARG A 165 6.34 -8.43 -3.61
C ARG A 165 7.80 -8.80 -3.34
N LEU A 166 8.44 -8.16 -2.35
CA LEU A 166 9.84 -8.43 -2.01
C LEU A 166 9.98 -9.63 -1.08
N HIS A 167 9.03 -9.83 -0.16
CA HIS A 167 8.94 -11.02 0.67
C HIS A 167 8.89 -12.31 -0.18
N PHE A 168 8.20 -12.24 -1.32
CA PHE A 168 8.06 -13.34 -2.26
C PHE A 168 9.39 -13.84 -2.83
N LEU A 169 10.25 -12.93 -3.30
CA LEU A 169 11.52 -13.29 -3.94
C LEU A 169 12.52 -13.88 -2.93
N LEU A 170 12.53 -13.35 -1.70
CA LEU A 170 13.30 -13.91 -0.59
C LEU A 170 12.80 -15.30 -0.17
N CYS A 171 11.48 -15.49 -0.09
CA CYS A 171 10.88 -16.80 0.16
C CYS A 171 11.25 -17.82 -0.93
N PHE A 172 11.21 -17.41 -2.20
CA PHE A 172 11.59 -18.29 -3.31
C PHE A 172 13.04 -18.76 -3.18
N PHE A 173 13.97 -17.85 -2.87
CA PHE A 173 15.39 -18.21 -2.69
C PHE A 173 15.64 -19.10 -1.48
N SER A 174 14.98 -18.85 -0.34
CA SER A 174 15.14 -19.69 0.85
C SER A 174 14.60 -21.10 0.63
N ILE A 175 13.47 -21.21 -0.07
CA ILE A 175 12.88 -22.48 -0.50
C ILE A 175 13.80 -23.24 -1.46
N LEU A 176 14.34 -22.56 -2.48
CA LEU A 176 15.22 -23.17 -3.46
C LEU A 176 16.45 -23.76 -2.77
N LEU A 177 17.01 -23.03 -1.81
CA LEU A 177 18.15 -23.51 -1.03
C LEU A 177 17.80 -24.68 -0.08
N PHE A 178 16.61 -24.66 0.52
CA PHE A 178 16.10 -25.80 1.29
C PHE A 178 15.92 -27.05 0.39
N SER A 179 15.39 -26.87 -0.83
CA SER A 179 15.23 -27.99 -1.77
C SER A 179 16.57 -28.57 -2.23
N PHE A 180 17.57 -27.71 -2.47
CA PHE A 180 18.91 -28.13 -2.87
C PHE A 180 19.60 -28.93 -1.76
N THR A 181 19.47 -28.47 -0.51
CA THR A 181 20.06 -29.14 0.65
C THR A 181 19.36 -30.46 0.99
N PHE A 182 18.04 -30.53 0.80
CA PHE A 182 17.29 -31.78 0.90
C PHE A 182 17.75 -32.80 -0.16
N LEU A 183 17.85 -32.38 -1.43
CA LEU A 183 18.34 -33.23 -2.51
C LEU A 183 19.77 -33.70 -2.24
N PHE A 184 20.57 -32.82 -1.63
CA PHE A 184 21.95 -33.11 -1.28
C PHE A 184 22.08 -34.18 -0.18
N THR A 185 21.40 -33.98 0.94
CA THR A 185 21.37 -34.97 2.04
C THR A 185 20.85 -36.33 1.56
N PHE A 186 19.87 -36.32 0.66
CA PHE A 186 19.35 -37.53 0.03
C PHE A 186 20.38 -38.25 -0.84
N PHE A 187 21.04 -37.56 -1.78
CA PHE A 187 22.08 -38.16 -2.62
C PHE A 187 23.16 -38.83 -1.77
N PHE A 188 23.53 -38.17 -0.68
CA PHE A 188 24.54 -38.65 0.25
C PHE A 188 24.07 -39.90 1.03
N LEU A 189 22.83 -39.90 1.53
CA LEU A 189 22.23 -41.05 2.20
C LEU A 189 22.12 -42.27 1.27
N PHE A 190 21.74 -42.04 0.00
CA PHE A 190 21.70 -43.07 -1.02
C PHE A 190 23.10 -43.69 -1.25
N GLN A 191 24.14 -42.86 -1.32
CA GLN A 191 25.52 -43.30 -1.49
C GLN A 191 26.00 -44.16 -0.31
N ILE A 192 25.67 -43.78 0.94
CA ILE A 192 25.95 -44.58 2.14
C ILE A 192 25.29 -45.96 2.04
N LEU A 193 24.00 -46.02 1.70
CA LEU A 193 23.24 -47.27 1.64
C LEU A 193 23.74 -48.22 0.54
N PHE A 194 24.17 -47.66 -0.58
CA PHE A 194 24.78 -48.44 -1.66
C PHE A 194 26.10 -49.07 -1.22
N SER A 195 26.93 -48.33 -0.48
CA SER A 195 28.18 -48.83 0.10
C SER A 195 27.99 -49.98 1.10
N PHE A 196 26.85 -50.05 1.79
CA PHE A 196 26.52 -51.15 2.72
C PHE A 196 25.83 -52.36 2.06
N HIS A 197 25.73 -52.42 0.72
CA HIS A 197 25.06 -53.53 0.00
C HIS A 197 23.62 -53.80 0.50
N LEU A 198 22.86 -52.73 0.77
CA LEU A 198 21.42 -52.79 1.10
C LEU A 198 20.56 -52.23 -0.06
N PRO A 199 20.52 -52.91 -1.23
CA PRO A 199 19.88 -52.38 -2.44
C PRO A 199 18.35 -52.31 -2.34
N SER A 200 17.72 -53.08 -1.46
CA SER A 200 16.28 -53.04 -1.22
C SER A 200 15.85 -51.79 -0.45
N LEU A 201 16.68 -51.33 0.51
CA LEU A 201 16.41 -50.13 1.31
C LEU A 201 16.67 -48.85 0.51
N SER A 202 17.66 -48.86 -0.39
CA SER A 202 18.00 -47.71 -1.23
C SER A 202 16.90 -47.37 -2.23
N PHE A 203 16.23 -48.37 -2.83
CA PHE A 203 15.09 -48.17 -3.74
C PHE A 203 13.86 -47.58 -3.03
N LEU A 204 13.58 -48.05 -1.81
CA LEU A 204 12.45 -47.59 -1.01
C LEU A 204 12.65 -46.14 -0.55
N LEU A 205 13.87 -45.80 -0.12
CA LEU A 205 14.27 -44.42 0.16
C LEU A 205 14.25 -43.52 -1.07
N LEU A 206 14.66 -44.03 -2.25
CA LEU A 206 14.60 -43.27 -3.51
C LEU A 206 13.16 -42.87 -3.84
N SER A 207 12.21 -43.80 -3.65
CA SER A 207 10.79 -43.54 -3.88
C SER A 207 10.20 -42.54 -2.87
N TYR A 208 10.51 -42.70 -1.57
CA TYR A 208 9.99 -41.84 -0.50
C TYR A 208 10.53 -40.39 -0.61
N PHE A 209 11.84 -40.24 -0.81
CA PHE A 209 12.47 -38.92 -0.93
C PHE A 209 12.18 -38.24 -2.27
N GLY A 210 12.10 -38.99 -3.37
CA GLY A 210 11.68 -38.45 -4.66
C GLY A 210 10.27 -37.84 -4.57
N LEU A 211 9.36 -38.51 -3.85
CA LEU A 211 8.00 -38.02 -3.61
C LEU A 211 8.01 -36.79 -2.69
N HIS A 212 8.85 -36.77 -1.65
CA HIS A 212 8.97 -35.63 -0.74
C HIS A 212 9.61 -34.39 -1.42
N PHE A 213 10.54 -34.58 -2.36
CA PHE A 213 11.13 -33.53 -3.18
C PHE A 213 10.13 -33.00 -4.22
N PHE A 214 9.35 -33.89 -4.84
CA PHE A 214 8.29 -33.49 -5.76
C PHE A 214 7.16 -32.75 -5.04
N LEU A 215 6.81 -33.19 -3.83
CA LEU A 215 5.87 -32.50 -2.94
C LEU A 215 6.41 -31.15 -2.48
N SER A 216 7.69 -31.05 -2.11
CA SER A 216 8.26 -29.74 -1.73
C SER A 216 8.24 -28.78 -2.91
N ILE A 217 8.67 -29.20 -4.11
CA ILE A 217 8.62 -28.35 -5.32
C ILE A 217 7.19 -27.97 -5.68
N SER A 218 6.26 -28.93 -5.68
CA SER A 218 4.86 -28.63 -6.04
C SER A 218 4.18 -27.72 -5.02
N PHE A 219 4.40 -27.94 -3.71
CA PHE A 219 3.91 -27.04 -2.66
C PHE A 219 4.47 -25.62 -2.84
N THR A 220 5.69 -25.50 -3.34
CA THR A 220 6.33 -24.19 -3.60
C THR A 220 5.80 -23.51 -4.84
N PHE A 221 5.44 -24.27 -5.88
CA PHE A 221 4.74 -23.75 -7.05
C PHE A 221 3.30 -23.32 -6.71
N ILE A 222 2.65 -24.07 -5.82
CA ILE A 222 1.30 -23.76 -5.33
C ILE A 222 1.32 -22.53 -4.44
N SER A 223 2.26 -22.41 -3.51
CA SER A 223 2.41 -21.20 -2.68
C SER A 223 2.80 -19.97 -3.52
N PHE A 224 3.65 -20.16 -4.54
CA PHE A 224 3.99 -19.13 -5.52
C PHE A 224 2.77 -18.61 -6.27
N THR A 225 1.91 -19.52 -6.76
CA THR A 225 0.71 -19.15 -7.53
C THR A 225 -0.39 -18.55 -6.65
N LEU A 226 -0.68 -19.13 -5.47
CA LEU A 226 -1.67 -18.61 -4.51
C LEU A 226 -1.32 -17.21 -4.01
N PHE A 227 -0.04 -16.93 -3.75
CA PHE A 227 0.39 -15.63 -3.24
C PHE A 227 0.49 -14.57 -4.36
N SER A 228 0.70 -14.97 -5.61
CA SER A 228 0.65 -14.04 -6.77
C SER A 228 -0.76 -13.56 -7.12
N LEU A 229 -1.79 -14.24 -6.61
CA LEU A 229 -3.21 -13.94 -6.81
C LEU A 229 -3.81 -13.01 -5.74
N LEU A 230 -3.08 -12.75 -4.64
CA LEU A 230 -3.44 -11.86 -3.55
C LEU A 230 -2.71 -10.51 -3.66
#